data_AF-A0A8K1FTV1-F1
#
_entry.id   AF-A0A8K1FTV1-F1
#
_cell.length_a   1.000
_cell.length_b   1.000
_cell.length_c   1.000
_cell.angle_alpha   90.00
_cell.angle_beta   90.00
_cell.angle_gamma   90.00
#
_symmetry.space_group_name_H-M   'P 1'
#
loop_
_entity.id
_entity.type
_entity.pdbx_description
1 polymer ?
#
loop_
_entity_poly.entity_id
_entity_poly.type
_entity_poly.pdbx_seq_one_letter_code
_entity_poly.pdbx_strand_id
1 'polypeptide(L)'
;LQTKVKCFRGYYFPQALFDFPGTSKLELSFKKGDLIYLLSKVNKDWLEGTADGATGIFPCAFVKIIKDLPQQEVTVNKVRCYYYDETMSTIRDISVEEDLTSIPSFKDLMELMRQEFNQDDIVLNYRDPGGDLIRLLSDQDVELMVSQSRRSPSEKHFFTWKLHITHKDDLGVYNTSPGRGATQTVGAI
;
A
#
# COMPACT_ATOMS: atom_id res chain seq x y z
N LEU A 1 17.76 3.17 9.29
CA LEU A 1 17.83 3.51 7.85
C LEU A 1 16.38 3.53 7.37
N GLN A 2 15.87 4.68 6.95
CA GLN A 2 14.52 4.77 6.38
C GLN A 2 14.49 3.97 5.08
N THR A 3 13.46 3.16 4.90
CA THR A 3 13.28 2.32 3.71
C THR A 3 12.10 2.83 2.92
N LYS A 4 12.24 2.88 1.58
CA LYS A 4 11.08 3.07 0.71
C LYS A 4 10.12 1.90 0.92
N VAL A 5 8.84 2.17 1.13
CA VAL A 5 7.80 1.13 1.13
C VAL A 5 7.12 1.08 -0.23
N LYS A 6 7.12 -0.10 -0.84
CA LYS A 6 6.58 -0.34 -2.17
C LYS A 6 5.54 -1.44 -2.11
N CYS A 7 4.40 -1.19 -2.77
CA CYS A 7 3.39 -2.21 -2.98
C CYS A 7 3.99 -3.38 -3.76
N PHE A 8 3.89 -4.60 -3.21
CA PHE A 8 4.23 -5.82 -3.93
C PHE A 8 3.18 -6.05 -5.01
N ARG A 9 3.50 -5.57 -6.21
CA ARG A 9 2.77 -5.90 -7.43
C ARG A 9 3.41 -7.16 -7.98
N GLY A 10 2.86 -8.31 -7.59
CA GLY A 10 3.46 -9.61 -7.88
C GLY A 10 4.03 -9.69 -9.30
N TYR A 11 5.22 -10.26 -9.42
CA TYR A 11 5.91 -10.38 -10.71
C TYR A 11 5.14 -11.36 -11.60
N TYR A 12 4.26 -10.82 -12.43
CA TYR A 12 3.66 -11.58 -13.51
C TYR A 12 4.68 -11.63 -14.65
N PHE A 13 5.02 -12.84 -15.08
CA PHE A 13 5.76 -13.04 -16.33
C PHE A 13 4.79 -13.58 -17.35
N PRO A 14 4.20 -12.72 -18.19
CA PRO A 14 3.53 -13.17 -19.38
C PRO A 14 4.50 -14.00 -20.23
N GLN A 15 4.18 -15.26 -20.46
CA GLN A 15 4.81 -16.05 -21.50
C GLN A 15 4.03 -15.85 -22.79
N ALA A 16 4.72 -15.47 -23.87
CA ALA A 16 4.13 -15.36 -25.18
C ALA A 16 3.58 -16.70 -25.67
N LEU A 17 2.28 -16.74 -25.98
CA LEU A 17 1.60 -17.88 -26.58
C LEU A 17 1.77 -17.90 -28.11
N PHE A 18 1.97 -16.72 -28.70
CA PHE A 18 2.12 -16.50 -30.12
C PHE A 18 3.21 -15.45 -30.38
N ASP A 19 3.74 -15.45 -31.60
CA ASP A 19 4.60 -14.36 -32.08
C ASP A 19 3.77 -13.08 -32.17
N PHE A 20 4.34 -11.96 -31.73
CA PHE A 20 3.75 -10.63 -31.89
C PHE A 20 4.78 -9.69 -32.52
N PRO A 21 4.69 -9.41 -33.83
CA PRO A 21 5.53 -8.41 -34.48
C PRO A 21 4.92 -7.03 -34.24
N GLY A 22 5.47 -6.27 -33.31
CA GLY A 22 5.05 -4.89 -33.05
C GLY A 22 5.23 -4.04 -34.31
N THR A 23 4.16 -3.38 -34.74
CA THR A 23 4.10 -2.60 -35.98
C THR A 23 4.44 -1.13 -35.77
N SER A 24 4.36 -0.66 -34.52
CA SER A 24 4.68 0.71 -34.13
C SER A 24 5.82 0.76 -33.11
N LYS A 25 6.44 1.93 -32.96
CA LYS A 25 7.48 2.16 -31.94
C LYS A 25 6.97 2.01 -30.50
N LEU A 26 5.66 1.99 -30.30
CA LEU A 26 5.03 1.80 -28.99
C LEU A 26 4.80 0.31 -28.68
N GLU A 27 4.75 -0.55 -29.70
CA GLU A 27 4.44 -1.96 -29.55
C GLU A 27 5.71 -2.77 -29.28
N LEU A 28 5.66 -3.62 -28.25
CA LEU A 28 6.73 -4.58 -27.97
C LEU A 28 6.70 -5.69 -29.02
N SER A 29 7.86 -6.10 -29.53
CA SER A 29 7.97 -7.27 -30.39
C SER A 29 8.52 -8.46 -29.61
N PHE A 30 7.91 -9.64 -29.74
CA PHE A 30 8.37 -10.87 -29.10
C PHE A 30 7.97 -12.12 -29.90
N LYS A 31 8.61 -13.23 -29.57
CA LYS A 31 8.38 -14.56 -30.12
C LYS A 31 7.61 -15.44 -29.16
N LYS A 32 6.86 -16.41 -29.69
CA LYS A 32 6.21 -17.44 -28.89
C LYS A 32 7.24 -18.12 -27.98
N GLY A 33 6.93 -18.16 -26.70
CA GLY A 33 7.80 -18.72 -25.67
C GLY A 33 8.55 -17.68 -24.85
N ASP A 34 8.68 -16.44 -25.34
CA ASP A 34 9.39 -15.38 -24.63
C ASP A 34 8.73 -15.06 -23.30
N LEU A 35 9.56 -14.79 -22.29
CA LEU A 35 9.14 -14.28 -21.00
C LEU A 35 9.23 -12.77 -21.02
N ILE A 36 8.10 -12.12 -20.82
CA ILE A 36 8.00 -10.67 -20.80
C ILE A 36 7.93 -10.23 -19.34
N TYR A 37 8.69 -9.21 -18.96
CA TYR A 37 8.57 -8.58 -17.65
C TYR A 37 7.38 -7.62 -17.67
N LEU A 38 6.29 -7.95 -16.96
CA LEU A 38 5.10 -7.09 -16.93
C LEU A 38 5.37 -5.84 -16.08
N LEU A 39 5.16 -4.67 -16.67
CA LEU A 39 5.29 -3.38 -16.00
C LEU A 39 3.93 -2.85 -15.53
N SER A 40 2.94 -2.83 -16.41
CA SER A 40 1.64 -2.24 -16.12
C SER A 40 0.53 -2.81 -17.01
N LYS A 41 -0.73 -2.54 -16.64
CA LYS A 41 -1.90 -2.83 -17.48
C LYS A 41 -2.40 -1.50 -18.05
N VAL A 42 -2.38 -1.38 -19.38
CA VAL A 42 -2.81 -0.16 -20.08
C VAL A 42 -4.33 -0.08 -20.13
N ASN A 43 -4.99 -1.18 -20.49
CA ASN A 43 -6.44 -1.31 -20.47
C ASN A 43 -6.84 -2.80 -20.44
N LYS A 44 -8.10 -3.14 -20.74
CA LYS A 44 -8.58 -4.53 -20.71
C LYS A 44 -7.91 -5.44 -21.74
N ASP A 45 -7.45 -4.90 -22.87
CA ASP A 45 -6.93 -5.64 -24.02
C ASP A 45 -5.40 -5.53 -24.13
N TRP A 46 -4.77 -4.53 -23.48
CA TRP A 46 -3.36 -4.20 -23.64
C TRP A 46 -2.60 -4.15 -22.31
N LEU A 47 -1.39 -4.71 -22.34
CA LEU A 47 -0.40 -4.74 -21.27
C LEU A 47 0.86 -3.98 -21.71
N GLU A 48 1.66 -3.54 -20.75
CA GLU A 48 2.99 -2.95 -20.99
C GLU A 48 4.04 -3.81 -20.33
N GLY A 49 5.15 -4.05 -21.02
CA GLY A 49 6.25 -4.85 -20.47
C GLY A 49 7.56 -4.69 -21.23
N THR A 50 8.57 -5.40 -20.74
CA THR A 50 9.93 -5.38 -21.27
C THR A 50 10.39 -6.78 -21.62
N ALA A 51 10.95 -6.95 -22.82
CA ALA A 51 11.61 -8.18 -23.29
C ALA A 51 12.83 -7.81 -24.14
N ASP A 52 13.93 -8.55 -23.99
CA ASP A 52 15.18 -8.35 -24.74
C ASP A 52 15.69 -6.89 -24.79
N GLY A 53 15.51 -6.15 -23.69
CA GLY A 53 15.93 -4.75 -23.57
C GLY A 53 15.03 -3.74 -24.28
N ALA A 54 13.93 -4.17 -24.90
CA ALA A 54 12.90 -3.32 -25.47
C ALA A 54 11.67 -3.24 -24.55
N THR A 55 11.06 -2.07 -24.45
CA THR A 55 9.84 -1.83 -23.67
C THR A 55 8.73 -1.36 -24.60
N GLY A 56 7.53 -1.90 -24.42
CA GLY A 56 6.37 -1.50 -25.20
C GLY A 56 5.09 -2.18 -24.76
N ILE A 57 4.00 -1.83 -25.44
CA ILE A 57 2.68 -2.40 -25.20
C ILE A 57 2.45 -3.64 -26.07
N PHE A 58 1.62 -4.57 -25.58
CA PHE A 58 1.24 -5.77 -26.31
C PHE A 58 -0.13 -6.29 -25.88
N PRO A 59 -0.82 -7.04 -26.76
CA PRO A 59 -2.16 -7.53 -26.48
C PRO A 59 -2.15 -8.65 -25.43
N CYS A 60 -3.05 -8.55 -24.45
CA CYS A 60 -3.25 -9.55 -23.40
C CYS A 60 -3.57 -10.95 -23.98
N ALA A 61 -4.26 -11.01 -25.11
CA ALA A 61 -4.63 -12.27 -25.76
C ALA A 61 -3.43 -13.07 -26.31
N PHE A 62 -2.27 -12.43 -26.48
CA PHE A 62 -1.08 -13.07 -27.05
C PHE A 62 -0.18 -13.73 -26.01
N VAL A 63 -0.54 -13.58 -24.74
CA VAL A 63 0.28 -14.05 -23.63
C VAL A 63 -0.56 -14.86 -22.66
N LYS A 64 0.09 -15.80 -21.98
CA LYS A 64 -0.45 -16.42 -20.78
C LYS A 64 0.30 -15.81 -19.61
N ILE A 65 -0.43 -15.25 -18.66
CA ILE A 65 0.16 -14.84 -17.39
C ILE A 65 0.60 -16.11 -16.67
N ILE A 66 1.91 -16.35 -16.63
CA ILE A 66 2.49 -17.43 -15.85
C ILE A 66 2.83 -16.85 -14.48
N LYS A 67 2.25 -17.47 -13.45
CA LYS A 67 2.55 -17.16 -12.05
C LYS A 67 3.68 -18.07 -11.59
N ASP A 68 4.88 -17.91 -12.13
CA ASP A 68 6.02 -18.72 -11.67
C ASP A 68 7.27 -17.84 -11.54
N LEU A 69 7.40 -17.16 -10.39
CA LEU A 69 8.68 -17.04 -9.69
C LEU A 69 8.63 -18.00 -8.50
N PRO A 70 9.77 -18.58 -8.10
CA PRO A 70 9.84 -19.93 -7.58
C PRO A 70 8.96 -20.14 -6.35
N GLN A 71 8.50 -21.38 -6.21
CA GLN A 71 7.80 -21.99 -5.09
C GLN A 71 8.56 -21.94 -3.74
N GLN A 72 9.40 -20.93 -3.51
CA GLN A 72 9.55 -20.41 -2.16
C GLN A 72 8.31 -19.58 -1.94
N GLU A 73 7.48 -19.92 -0.95
CA GLU A 73 6.47 -19.00 -0.45
C GLU A 73 7.16 -17.66 -0.16
N VAL A 74 7.13 -16.72 -1.11
CA VAL A 74 7.59 -15.36 -0.86
C VAL A 74 6.57 -14.85 0.12
N THR A 75 6.96 -14.86 1.38
CA THR A 75 6.14 -14.41 2.49
C THR A 75 6.05 -12.90 2.37
N VAL A 76 5.05 -12.44 1.62
CA VAL A 76 4.83 -11.02 1.40
C VAL A 76 4.24 -10.42 2.66
N ASN A 77 4.91 -9.40 3.18
CA ASN A 77 4.43 -8.68 4.34
C ASN A 77 3.28 -7.75 3.94
N LYS A 78 2.43 -7.40 4.91
CA LYS A 78 1.22 -6.64 4.66
C LYS A 78 1.07 -5.49 5.63
N VAL A 79 0.68 -4.34 5.10
CA VAL A 79 0.25 -3.17 5.86
C VAL A 79 -1.28 -3.18 5.91
N ARG A 80 -1.84 -3.28 7.12
CA ARG A 80 -3.29 -3.19 7.32
C ARG A 80 -3.72 -1.74 7.43
N CYS A 81 -4.69 -1.38 6.60
CA CYS A 81 -5.24 -0.04 6.50
C CYS A 81 -6.74 -0.06 6.78
N TYR A 82 -7.21 0.92 7.56
CA TYR A 82 -8.63 1.21 7.75
C TYR A 82 -8.95 2.50 7.03
N TYR A 83 -9.83 2.46 6.04
CA TYR A 83 -10.29 3.65 5.34
C TYR A 83 -11.69 4.00 5.82
N TYR A 84 -11.85 5.22 6.32
CA TYR A 84 -13.11 5.75 6.81
C TYR A 84 -13.72 6.64 5.73
N ASP A 85 -14.88 6.22 5.20
CA ASP A 85 -15.76 7.09 4.42
C ASP A 85 -16.99 7.48 5.24
N GLU A 86 -17.84 8.34 4.68
CA GLU A 86 -19.05 8.87 5.33
C GLU A 86 -20.04 7.78 5.79
N THR A 87 -19.93 6.56 5.27
CA THR A 87 -20.93 5.49 5.44
C THR A 87 -20.39 4.21 6.04
N MET A 88 -19.08 3.93 5.91
CA MET A 88 -18.46 2.70 6.38
C MET A 88 -16.94 2.82 6.60
N SER A 89 -16.42 1.96 7.47
CA SER A 89 -14.98 1.69 7.56
C SER A 89 -14.68 0.46 6.71
N THR A 90 -13.82 0.60 5.70
CA THR A 90 -13.31 -0.55 4.92
C THR A 90 -11.91 -0.93 5.39
N ILE A 91 -11.62 -2.23 5.38
CA ILE A 91 -10.29 -2.76 5.69
C ILE A 91 -9.60 -3.10 4.37
N ARG A 92 -8.36 -2.64 4.19
CA ARG A 92 -7.51 -2.97 3.05
C ARG A 92 -6.15 -3.44 3.53
N ASP A 93 -5.78 -4.65 3.15
CA ASP A 93 -4.46 -5.21 3.43
C ASP A 93 -3.58 -5.05 2.18
N ILE A 94 -2.57 -4.19 2.26
CA ILE A 94 -1.66 -3.87 1.16
C ILE A 94 -0.42 -4.75 1.29
N SER A 95 -0.18 -5.59 0.30
CA SER A 95 1.04 -6.41 0.20
C SER A 95 2.25 -5.52 -0.12
N VAL A 96 3.37 -5.69 0.58
CA VAL A 96 4.58 -4.87 0.44
C VAL A 96 5.85 -5.71 0.43
N GLU A 97 6.92 -5.19 -0.18
CA GLU A 97 8.20 -5.88 -0.36
C GLU A 97 9.12 -5.83 0.87
N GLU A 98 8.82 -4.95 1.82
CA GLU A 98 9.70 -4.61 2.93
C GLU A 98 9.60 -5.60 4.09
N ASP A 99 10.70 -5.72 4.84
CA ASP A 99 10.76 -6.53 6.05
C ASP A 99 9.92 -5.92 7.20
N LEU A 100 9.34 -6.76 8.07
CA LEU A 100 8.48 -6.33 9.19
C LEU A 100 9.18 -5.41 10.21
N THR A 101 10.52 -5.37 10.21
CA THR A 101 11.32 -4.48 11.07
C THR A 101 11.58 -3.11 10.44
N SER A 102 11.22 -2.93 9.17
CA SER A 102 11.45 -1.71 8.41
C SER A 102 10.60 -0.56 8.93
N ILE A 103 11.16 0.65 8.90
CA ILE A 103 10.47 1.89 9.26
C ILE A 103 10.37 2.75 7.99
N PRO A 104 9.16 2.93 7.41
CA PRO A 104 8.97 3.81 6.28
C PRO A 104 9.23 5.29 6.61
N SER A 105 9.51 6.09 5.59
CA SER A 105 9.32 7.54 5.69
C SER A 105 7.83 7.90 5.58
N PHE A 106 7.44 9.02 6.18
CA PHE A 106 6.09 9.59 6.05
C PHE A 106 5.74 9.86 4.59
N LYS A 107 6.71 10.35 3.81
CA LYS A 107 6.54 10.62 2.37
C LYS A 107 6.19 9.34 1.62
N ASP A 108 6.92 8.25 1.84
CA ASP A 108 6.68 6.98 1.15
C ASP A 108 5.31 6.40 1.53
N LEU A 109 4.90 6.48 2.80
CA LEU A 109 3.55 6.08 3.21
C LEU A 109 2.49 6.93 2.52
N MET A 110 2.67 8.26 2.46
CA MET A 110 1.71 9.14 1.83
C MET A 110 1.57 8.84 0.33
N GLU A 111 2.69 8.65 -0.37
CA GLU A 111 2.71 8.29 -1.80
C GLU A 111 2.04 6.94 -2.05
N LEU A 112 2.37 5.92 -1.24
CA LEU A 112 1.76 4.60 -1.32
C LEU A 112 0.24 4.67 -1.12
N MET A 113 -0.22 5.36 -0.08
CA MET A 113 -1.65 5.41 0.25
C MET A 113 -2.44 6.21 -0.79
N ARG A 114 -1.92 7.34 -1.28
CA ARG A 114 -2.56 8.07 -2.37
C ARG A 114 -2.71 7.22 -3.62
N GLN A 115 -1.68 6.45 -3.96
CA GLN A 115 -1.71 5.55 -5.11
C GLN A 115 -2.71 4.40 -4.92
N GLU A 116 -2.69 3.75 -3.75
CA GLU A 116 -3.53 2.56 -3.49
C GLU A 116 -5.01 2.91 -3.29
N PHE A 117 -5.32 4.08 -2.71
CA PHE A 117 -6.70 4.54 -2.53
C PHE A 117 -7.21 5.41 -3.70
N ASN A 118 -6.33 5.84 -4.61
CA ASN A 118 -6.65 6.75 -5.71
C ASN A 118 -7.36 8.02 -5.22
N GLN A 119 -6.80 8.64 -4.17
CA GLN A 119 -7.32 9.82 -3.49
C GLN A 119 -6.15 10.69 -3.02
N ASP A 120 -6.15 11.98 -3.34
CA ASP A 120 -5.09 12.92 -2.94
C ASP A 120 -5.37 13.62 -1.61
N ASP A 121 -6.65 13.83 -1.28
CA ASP A 121 -7.14 14.52 -0.09
C ASP A 121 -7.33 13.59 1.12
N ILE A 122 -6.35 12.72 1.32
CA ILE A 122 -6.30 11.79 2.45
C ILE A 122 -5.36 12.28 3.56
N VAL A 123 -5.62 11.81 4.76
CA VAL A 123 -4.77 11.98 5.93
C VAL A 123 -4.44 10.62 6.52
N LEU A 124 -3.18 10.45 6.91
CA LEU A 124 -2.71 9.25 7.57
C LEU A 124 -2.74 9.44 9.08
N ASN A 125 -3.31 8.46 9.76
CA ASN A 125 -3.39 8.42 11.20
C ASN A 125 -2.99 7.04 11.72
N TYR A 126 -2.69 6.97 13.01
CA TYR A 126 -2.59 5.73 13.75
C TYR A 126 -3.42 5.81 15.03
N ARG A 127 -3.75 4.66 15.63
CA ARG A 127 -4.35 4.64 16.97
C ARG A 127 -3.28 4.46 18.02
N ASP A 128 -3.28 5.35 19.00
CA ASP A 128 -2.42 5.22 20.16
C ASP A 128 -2.94 4.09 21.11
N PRO A 129 -2.19 3.75 22.17
CA PRO A 129 -2.65 2.77 23.16
C PRO A 129 -3.92 3.17 23.92
N GLY A 130 -4.24 4.46 24.01
CA GLY A 130 -5.50 4.98 24.56
C GLY A 130 -6.70 4.81 23.64
N GLY A 131 -6.45 4.47 22.37
CA GLY A 131 -7.47 4.33 21.33
C GLY A 131 -7.76 5.62 20.58
N ASP A 132 -7.10 6.72 20.93
CA ASP A 132 -7.25 8.01 20.25
C ASP A 132 -6.58 7.96 18.87
N LEU A 133 -7.20 8.64 17.91
CA LEU A 133 -6.69 8.73 16.56
C LEU A 133 -5.68 9.88 16.48
N ILE A 134 -4.45 9.59 16.07
CA ILE A 134 -3.35 10.57 16.02
C ILE A 134 -2.91 10.74 14.57
N ARG A 135 -2.90 11.99 14.11
CA ARG A 135 -2.48 12.36 12.76
C ARG A 135 -0.96 12.29 12.62
N LEU A 136 -0.49 11.61 11.57
CA LEU A 136 0.92 11.57 11.20
C LEU A 136 1.26 12.82 10.36
N LEU A 137 2.34 13.52 10.72
CA LEU A 137 2.78 14.74 10.03
C LEU A 137 4.26 14.68 9.61
N SER A 138 5.03 13.74 10.17
CA SER A 138 6.48 13.67 10.02
C SER A 138 7.02 12.25 10.17
N ASP A 139 8.29 12.06 9.81
CA ASP A 139 9.00 10.80 10.05
C ASP A 139 9.11 10.48 11.55
N GLN A 140 9.22 11.48 12.42
CA GLN A 140 9.24 11.29 13.87
C GLN A 140 7.93 10.68 14.36
N ASP A 141 6.79 11.10 13.81
CA ASP A 141 5.49 10.52 14.17
C ASP A 141 5.37 9.06 13.71
N VAL A 142 5.93 8.74 12.53
CA VAL A 142 5.99 7.37 12.02
C VAL A 142 6.86 6.49 12.92
N GLU A 143 8.05 6.97 13.31
CA GLU A 143 8.92 6.28 14.28
C GLU A 143 8.21 6.04 15.61
N LEU A 144 7.47 7.03 16.11
CA LEU A 144 6.66 6.90 17.32
C LEU A 144 5.57 5.83 17.17
N MET A 145 4.79 5.86 16.09
CA MET A 145 3.79 4.83 15.78
C MET A 145 4.40 3.42 15.78
N VAL A 146 5.51 3.22 15.07
CA VAL A 146 6.18 1.90 14.99
C VAL A 146 6.72 1.48 16.36
N SER A 147 7.25 2.42 17.16
CA SER A 147 7.76 2.11 18.50
C SER A 147 6.65 1.65 19.45
N GLN A 148 5.48 2.29 19.38
CA GLN A 148 4.33 1.99 20.23
C GLN A 148 3.69 0.65 19.87
N SER A 149 3.64 0.32 18.57
CA SER A 149 3.01 -0.92 18.09
C SER A 149 3.75 -2.20 18.47
N ARG A 150 5.05 -2.12 18.84
CA ARG A 150 5.84 -3.30 19.27
C ARG A 150 5.30 -3.99 20.52
N ARG A 151 4.43 -3.31 21.28
CA ARG A 151 3.77 -3.88 22.47
C ARG A 151 2.54 -4.70 22.10
N SER A 152 2.05 -4.60 20.86
CA SER A 152 0.88 -5.31 20.37
C SER A 152 1.23 -6.69 19.82
N PRO A 153 0.30 -7.66 19.86
CA PRO A 153 0.50 -8.97 19.24
C PRO A 153 0.79 -8.83 17.73
N SER A 154 1.85 -9.48 17.26
CA SER A 154 2.15 -9.56 15.83
C SER A 154 1.33 -10.65 15.16
N GLU A 155 0.61 -10.30 14.09
CA GLU A 155 0.01 -11.26 13.16
C GLU A 155 1.07 -11.67 12.12
N LYS A 156 1.08 -12.94 11.72
CA LYS A 156 2.12 -13.46 10.80
C LYS A 156 2.04 -12.70 9.46
N HIS A 157 3.18 -12.16 9.01
CA HIS A 157 3.29 -11.36 7.78
C HIS A 157 2.54 -10.02 7.81
N PHE A 158 2.18 -9.50 8.98
CA PHE A 158 1.61 -8.17 9.10
C PHE A 158 2.52 -7.27 9.92
N PHE A 159 2.65 -6.02 9.48
CA PHE A 159 3.21 -4.98 10.33
C PHE A 159 2.34 -4.84 11.60
N THR A 160 2.99 -4.64 12.74
CA THR A 160 2.29 -4.48 14.02
C THR A 160 1.52 -3.17 14.10
N TRP A 161 2.02 -2.13 13.42
CA TRP A 161 1.34 -0.86 13.25
C TRP A 161 0.31 -0.96 12.13
N LYS A 162 -0.77 -0.17 12.27
CA LYS A 162 -1.89 -0.12 11.32
C LYS A 162 -2.17 1.34 11.00
N LEU A 163 -2.52 1.59 9.73
CA LEU A 163 -2.87 2.93 9.28
C LEU A 163 -4.37 3.13 9.27
N HIS A 164 -4.77 4.34 9.61
CA HIS A 164 -6.13 4.81 9.62
C HIS A 164 -6.22 6.02 8.69
N ILE A 165 -6.89 5.84 7.56
CA ILE A 165 -6.97 6.83 6.47
C ILE A 165 -8.33 7.49 6.54
N THR A 166 -8.32 8.82 6.59
CA THR A 166 -9.51 9.67 6.69
C THR A 166 -9.47 10.74 5.62
N HIS A 167 -10.63 11.32 5.29
CA HIS A 167 -10.67 12.54 4.48
C HIS A 167 -9.97 13.68 5.22
N LYS A 168 -9.26 14.54 4.48
CA LYS A 168 -8.45 15.62 5.07
C LYS A 168 -9.23 16.60 5.94
N ASP A 169 -10.48 16.85 5.57
CA ASP A 169 -11.36 17.80 6.24
C ASP A 169 -12.27 17.14 7.30
N ASP A 170 -12.23 15.82 7.42
CA ASP A 170 -12.97 15.12 8.46
C ASP A 170 -12.23 15.20 9.79
N LEU A 171 -12.60 16.20 10.59
CA LEU A 171 -12.08 16.39 11.94
C LEU A 171 -12.91 15.64 13.00
N GLY A 172 -14.08 15.10 12.64
CA GLY A 172 -14.99 14.43 13.59
C GLY A 172 -14.46 13.09 14.10
N VAL A 173 -13.47 12.52 13.39
CA VAL A 173 -12.74 11.30 13.77
C VAL A 173 -11.79 11.48 14.95
N TYR A 174 -11.46 12.73 15.32
CA TYR A 174 -10.54 13.02 16.42
C TYR A 174 -11.31 13.28 17.72
N ASN A 175 -10.88 12.62 18.79
CA ASN A 175 -11.41 12.87 20.12
C ASN A 175 -10.84 14.16 20.71
N THR A 176 -11.43 15.30 20.37
CA THR A 176 -11.02 16.63 20.87
C THR A 176 -11.85 17.11 22.05
N SER A 177 -12.73 16.26 22.60
CA SER A 177 -13.56 16.63 23.74
C SER A 177 -12.69 16.79 24.99
N PRO A 178 -12.76 17.91 25.73
CA PRO A 178 -12.10 18.01 27.01
C PRO A 178 -12.69 16.93 27.92
N GLY A 179 -11.86 15.95 28.31
CA GLY A 179 -12.31 14.80 29.11
C GLY A 179 -13.10 15.27 30.33
N ARG A 180 -14.15 14.53 30.70
CA ARG A 180 -14.85 14.72 31.99
C ARG A 180 -13.85 14.57 33.13
N GLY A 181 -13.26 15.69 33.55
CA GLY A 181 -12.16 15.70 34.49
C GLY A 181 -11.88 17.10 35.02
N ALA A 182 -12.92 17.81 35.49
CA ALA A 182 -12.84 18.86 36.52
C ALA A 182 -14.24 19.46 36.81
N THR A 183 -15.19 18.67 37.29
CA THR A 183 -16.23 19.26 38.17
C THR A 183 -15.62 19.32 39.57
N GLN A 184 -14.93 20.42 39.89
CA GLN A 184 -14.72 20.78 41.28
C GLN A 184 -16.10 21.10 41.86
N THR A 185 -16.67 20.15 42.58
CA THR A 185 -17.71 20.45 43.56
C THR A 185 -17.04 21.28 44.63
N VAL A 186 -17.12 22.61 44.50
CA VAL A 186 -16.81 23.51 45.61
C VAL A 186 -17.86 23.22 46.68
N GLY A 187 -17.45 22.50 47.72
CA GLY A 187 -18.26 22.34 48.92
C GLY A 187 -18.48 23.73 49.52
N ALA A 188 -19.74 24.15 49.56
CA ALA A 188 -20.16 25.26 50.40
C ALA A 188 -20.02 24.81 51.86
N ILE A 189 -19.23 25.56 52.62
CA ILE A 189 -19.21 25.56 54.09
C ILE A 189 -20.08 26.72 54.54
#